data_AF-A0A833LJ91-F1
#
_entry.id   AF-A0A833LJ91-F1
#
_cell.length_a   1.000
_cell.length_b   1.000
_cell.length_c   1.000
_cell.angle_alpha   90.00
_cell.angle_beta   90.00
_cell.angle_gamma   90.00
#
_symmetry.space_group_name_H-M   'P 1'
#
loop_
_entity.id
_entity.type
_entity.pdbx_description
1 polymer ?
#
loop_
_entity_poly.entity_id
_entity_poly.type
_entity_poly.pdbx_seq_one_letter_code
_entity_poly.pdbx_strand_id
1 'polypeptide(L)'
;MVLVPVTRERDDGRTVQRDAAARVEEACGLARAIDLDVAEGIPVPLASFRPATLFGTGKVDEIAARVADDHAGLVIVDHALSPVQQRNLEKAWKAKVIDRTGLILEIFGERARTREGRLQV
;
A
#
# COMPACT_ATOMS: atom_id res chain seq x y z
N MET A 1 -1.96 -7.04 -3.10
CA MET A 1 -0.63 -6.83 -2.48
C MET A 1 -0.62 -5.53 -1.70
N VAL A 2 0.02 -5.49 -0.53
CA VAL A 2 0.11 -4.30 0.34
C VAL A 2 1.59 -3.92 0.52
N LEU A 3 1.92 -2.67 0.24
CA LEU A 3 3.27 -2.12 0.34
C LEU A 3 3.30 -1.05 1.42
N VAL A 4 4.25 -1.14 2.35
CA VAL A 4 4.45 -0.16 3.42
C VAL A 4 5.79 0.53 3.24
N PRO A 5 5.84 1.75 2.67
CA PRO A 5 7.07 2.52 2.58
C PRO A 5 7.62 2.86 3.97
N VAL A 6 8.91 2.55 4.18
CA VAL A 6 9.63 2.84 5.42
C VAL A 6 10.86 3.66 5.09
N THR A 7 10.87 4.93 5.51
CA THR A 7 12.07 5.77 5.46
C THR A 7 12.96 5.45 6.65
N ARG A 8 14.28 5.36 6.43
CA ARG A 8 15.22 5.29 7.54
C ARG A 8 15.30 6.65 8.22
N GLU A 9 14.54 6.84 9.29
CA GLU A 9 14.90 7.86 10.28
C GLU A 9 16.11 7.38 11.09
N ARG A 10 16.87 8.33 11.65
CA ARG A 10 18.14 8.09 12.34
C ARG A 10 17.90 7.45 13.72
N ASP A 11 17.32 6.26 13.78
CA ASP A 11 17.02 5.59 15.04
C ASP A 11 17.38 4.09 15.03
N ASP A 12 17.51 3.50 16.22
CA ASP A 12 18.01 2.12 16.43
C ASP A 12 17.26 1.09 15.56
N GLY A 13 17.99 0.38 14.70
CA GLY A 13 17.45 -0.45 13.61
C GLY A 13 16.51 -1.58 14.06
N ARG A 14 16.53 -1.96 15.36
CA ARG A 14 15.59 -2.93 15.94
C ARG A 14 14.18 -2.37 16.15
N THR A 15 14.05 -1.10 16.53
CA THR A 15 12.76 -0.43 16.76
C THR A 15 12.04 -0.22 15.44
N VAL A 16 12.75 0.30 14.42
CA VAL A 16 12.22 0.54 13.07
C VAL A 16 11.66 -0.74 12.43
N GLN A 17 12.29 -1.90 12.67
CA GLN A 17 11.83 -3.16 12.11
C GLN A 17 10.53 -3.67 12.78
N ARG A 18 10.40 -3.52 14.09
CA ARG A 18 9.16 -3.87 14.81
C ARG A 18 8.00 -2.96 14.39
N ASP A 19 8.29 -1.67 14.22
CA ASP A 19 7.30 -0.69 13.77
C ASP A 19 6.85 -0.97 12.33
N ALA A 20 7.77 -1.35 11.44
CA ALA A 20 7.43 -1.71 10.08
C ALA A 20 6.52 -2.94 10.00
N ALA A 21 6.78 -3.98 10.82
CA ALA A 21 5.94 -5.17 10.87
C ALA A 21 4.52 -4.84 11.36
N ALA A 22 4.39 -4.05 12.42
CA ALA A 22 3.10 -3.61 12.93
C ALA A 22 2.31 -2.78 11.90
N ARG A 23 2.98 -1.90 11.14
CA ARG A 23 2.34 -1.13 10.06
C ARG A 23 1.88 -2.03 8.91
N VAL A 24 2.66 -3.05 8.55
CA VAL A 24 2.24 -4.03 7.53
C VAL A 24 1.01 -4.80 8.00
N GLU A 25 0.99 -5.25 9.25
CA GLU A 25 -0.16 -5.94 9.84
C GLU A 25 -1.41 -5.05 9.82
N GLU A 26 -1.29 -3.79 10.25
CA GLU A 26 -2.37 -2.80 10.20
C GLU A 26 -2.93 -2.64 8.77
N ALA A 27 -2.06 -2.32 7.79
CA ALA A 27 -2.47 -2.07 6.42
C ALA A 27 -3.12 -3.31 5.77
N CYS A 28 -2.61 -4.51 6.07
CA CYS A 28 -3.25 -5.76 5.65
C CYS A 28 -4.61 -5.96 6.32
N GLY A 29 -4.75 -5.63 7.61
CA GLY A 29 -6.02 -5.67 8.34
C GLY A 29 -7.07 -4.75 7.72
N LEU A 30 -6.68 -3.54 7.32
CA LEU A 30 -7.56 -2.59 6.63
C LEU A 30 -8.04 -3.14 5.27
N ALA A 31 -7.14 -3.73 4.48
CA ALA A 31 -7.51 -4.34 3.21
C ALA A 31 -8.50 -5.50 3.39
N ARG A 32 -8.25 -6.39 4.37
CA ARG A 32 -9.15 -7.51 4.68
C ARG A 32 -10.51 -7.07 5.21
N ALA A 33 -10.62 -5.87 5.79
CA ALA A 33 -11.90 -5.33 6.28
C ALA A 33 -12.91 -5.01 5.16
N ILE A 34 -12.46 -4.98 3.90
CA ILE A 34 -13.31 -4.89 2.70
C ILE A 34 -13.16 -6.12 1.81
N ASP A 35 -12.96 -7.28 2.44
CA ASP A 35 -12.91 -8.60 1.79
C ASP A 35 -11.87 -8.72 0.65
N LEU A 36 -10.81 -7.91 0.69
CA LEU A 36 -9.69 -8.06 -0.23
C LEU A 36 -8.80 -9.23 0.20
N ASP A 37 -8.50 -10.11 -0.76
CA ASP A 37 -7.50 -11.15 -0.58
C ASP A 37 -6.08 -10.56 -0.67
N VAL A 38 -5.33 -10.67 0.42
CA VAL A 38 -3.99 -10.08 0.55
C VAL A 38 -2.95 -11.15 0.26
N ALA A 39 -2.46 -11.18 -0.98
CA ALA A 39 -1.39 -12.08 -1.41
C ALA A 39 -0.09 -11.92 -0.59
N GLU A 40 0.41 -10.68 -0.47
CA GLU A 40 1.63 -10.37 0.28
C GLU A 40 1.53 -8.97 0.91
N GLY A 41 2.10 -8.82 2.10
CA GLY A 41 2.31 -7.54 2.80
C GLY A 41 3.81 -7.30 2.98
N ILE A 42 4.33 -6.19 2.43
CA ILE A 42 5.77 -5.99 2.27
C ILE A 42 6.18 -4.64 2.87
N PRO A 43 7.09 -4.62 3.87
CA PRO A 43 7.78 -3.38 4.23
C PRO A 43 8.78 -3.04 3.13
N VAL A 44 8.75 -1.79 2.65
CA VAL A 44 9.59 -1.32 1.54
C VAL A 44 10.56 -0.24 2.06
N PRO A 45 11.80 -0.60 2.40
CA PRO A 45 12.80 0.36 2.84
C PRO A 45 13.18 1.33 1.72
N LEU A 46 13.13 2.63 2.01
CA LEU A 46 13.47 3.70 1.08
C LEU A 46 14.54 4.62 1.67
N ALA A 47 15.53 4.95 0.85
CA ALA A 47 16.54 5.96 1.19
C ALA A 47 15.94 7.38 1.15
N SER A 48 15.03 7.63 0.21
CA SER A 48 14.32 8.89 0.02
C SER A 48 13.14 8.69 -0.93
N PHE A 49 12.08 9.48 -0.78
CA PHE A 49 10.98 9.46 -1.73
C PHE A 49 11.35 10.06 -3.09
N ARG A 50 10.78 9.50 -4.16
CA ARG A 50 10.95 9.98 -5.53
C ARG A 50 9.69 10.70 -6.02
N PRO A 51 9.80 11.91 -6.61
CA PRO A 51 8.62 12.63 -7.08
C PRO A 51 7.80 11.88 -8.13
N ALA A 52 8.45 11.09 -8.99
CA ALA A 52 7.79 10.41 -10.09
C ALA A 52 7.00 9.16 -9.68
N THR A 53 7.46 8.41 -8.67
CA THR A 53 6.95 7.06 -8.38
C THR A 53 6.90 6.73 -6.89
N LEU A 54 7.27 7.64 -5.98
CA LEU A 54 7.56 7.37 -4.57
C LEU A 54 8.81 6.49 -4.35
N PHE A 55 8.91 5.38 -5.09
CA PHE A 55 10.01 4.41 -5.07
C PHE A 55 11.12 4.77 -6.08
N GLY A 56 12.33 4.28 -5.87
CA GLY A 56 13.40 4.31 -6.89
C GLY A 56 13.18 3.24 -7.97
N THR A 57 13.77 3.43 -9.17
CA THR A 57 13.56 2.55 -10.34
C THR A 57 13.78 1.07 -10.03
N GLY A 58 14.91 0.72 -9.41
CA GLY A 58 15.18 -0.68 -9.05
C GLY A 58 14.13 -1.29 -8.11
N LYS A 59 13.54 -0.49 -7.21
CA LYS A 59 12.46 -0.96 -6.33
C LYS A 59 11.13 -1.05 -7.08
N VAL A 60 10.87 -0.16 -8.03
CA VAL A 60 9.71 -0.26 -8.94
C VAL A 60 9.78 -1.56 -9.72
N ASP A 61 10.95 -1.90 -10.28
CA ASP A 61 11.14 -3.12 -11.08
C ASP A 61 11.03 -4.40 -10.22
N GLU A 62 11.62 -4.40 -9.02
CA GLU A 62 11.50 -5.51 -8.07
C GLU A 62 10.04 -5.76 -7.67
N ILE A 63 9.28 -4.70 -7.38
CA ILE A 63 7.86 -4.82 -7.06
C ILE A 63 7.06 -5.27 -8.29
N ALA A 64 7.41 -4.79 -9.49
CA ALA A 64 6.73 -5.21 -10.73
C ALA A 64 6.82 -6.73 -10.94
N ALA A 65 7.98 -7.32 -10.66
CA ALA A 65 8.17 -8.78 -10.72
C ALA A 65 7.27 -9.50 -9.72
N ARG A 66 7.26 -9.06 -8.46
CA ARG A 66 6.40 -9.65 -7.41
C ARG A 66 4.91 -9.53 -7.74
N VAL A 67 4.48 -8.37 -8.23
CA VAL A 67 3.08 -8.15 -8.65
C VAL A 67 2.68 -9.14 -9.75
N ALA A 68 3.58 -9.41 -10.70
CA ALA A 68 3.34 -10.40 -11.74
C ALA A 68 3.32 -11.83 -11.19
N ASP A 69 4.27 -12.20 -10.34
CA ASP A 69 4.37 -13.54 -9.74
C ASP A 69 3.15 -13.87 -8.87
N ASP A 70 2.70 -12.92 -8.05
CA ASP A 70 1.53 -13.05 -7.18
C ASP A 70 0.21 -12.83 -7.92
N HIS A 71 0.25 -12.48 -9.21
CA HIS A 71 -0.93 -12.12 -10.01
C HIS A 71 -1.79 -11.03 -9.34
N ALA A 72 -1.15 -10.08 -8.68
CA ALA A 72 -1.82 -9.06 -7.88
C ALA A 72 -2.51 -8.00 -8.76
N GLY A 73 -3.83 -8.09 -8.91
CA GLY A 73 -4.63 -7.11 -9.66
C GLY A 73 -4.76 -5.73 -8.98
N LEU A 74 -4.49 -5.66 -7.67
CA LEU A 74 -4.52 -4.45 -6.86
C LEU A 74 -3.27 -4.37 -5.96
N VAL A 75 -2.63 -3.21 -6.01
CA VAL A 75 -1.51 -2.84 -5.14
C VAL A 75 -1.95 -1.67 -4.25
N ILE A 76 -1.88 -1.88 -2.95
CA ILE A 76 -2.14 -0.86 -1.94
C ILE A 76 -0.79 -0.30 -1.50
N VAL A 77 -0.62 1.02 -1.56
CA VAL A 77 0.54 1.70 -0.98
C VAL A 77 0.10 2.40 0.30
N ASP A 78 0.63 1.96 1.44
CA ASP A 78 0.38 2.56 2.77
C ASP A 78 1.13 3.88 2.97
N HIS A 79 0.91 4.81 2.04
CA HIS A 79 1.41 6.17 2.03
C HIS A 79 0.58 6.95 1.01
N ALA A 80 0.39 8.26 1.22
CA ALA A 80 -0.27 9.11 0.23
C ALA A 80 0.51 9.13 -1.10
N LEU A 81 -0.20 9.08 -2.23
CA LEU A 81 0.39 9.19 -3.56
C LEU A 81 -0.09 10.47 -4.25
N SER A 82 0.80 11.13 -4.98
CA SER A 82 0.38 12.14 -5.94
C SER A 82 -0.27 11.48 -7.16
N PRO A 83 -1.12 12.20 -7.92
CA PRO A 83 -1.74 11.64 -9.14
C PRO A 83 -0.72 11.14 -10.16
N VAL A 84 0.44 11.82 -10.26
CA VAL A 84 1.53 11.40 -11.15
C VAL A 84 2.20 10.12 -10.65
N GLN A 85 2.42 9.99 -9.34
CA GLN A 85 3.00 8.78 -8.75
C GLN A 85 2.08 7.58 -9.00
N GLN A 86 0.80 7.70 -8.66
CA GLN A 86 -0.17 6.62 -8.85
C GLN A 86 -0.20 6.16 -10.31
N ARG A 87 -0.40 7.08 -11.27
CA ARG A 87 -0.45 6.75 -12.70
C ARG A 87 0.83 6.05 -13.19
N ASN A 88 1.99 6.51 -12.73
CA ASN A 88 3.26 5.91 -13.13
C ASN A 88 3.42 4.50 -12.57
N LEU A 89 3.00 4.28 -11.32
CA LEU A 89 3.03 2.95 -10.69
C LEU A 89 2.04 1.98 -11.32
N GLU A 90 0.81 2.41 -11.62
CA GLU A 90 -0.17 1.61 -12.36
C GLU A 90 0.38 1.16 -13.72
N LYS A 91 1.05 2.08 -14.43
CA LYS A 91 1.69 1.75 -15.72
C LYS A 91 2.85 0.77 -15.55
N ALA A 92 3.69 0.95 -14.53
CA ALA A 92 4.86 0.12 -14.30
C ALA A 92 4.48 -1.31 -13.87
N TRP A 93 3.47 -1.42 -12.99
CA TRP A 93 3.07 -2.69 -12.39
C TRP A 93 1.93 -3.39 -13.11
N LYS A 94 1.27 -2.71 -14.07
CA LYS A 94 0.13 -3.23 -14.82
C LYS A 94 -1.00 -3.72 -13.90
N ALA A 95 -1.18 -3.04 -12.77
CA ALA A 95 -2.17 -3.33 -11.74
C ALA A 95 -2.82 -2.02 -11.27
N LYS A 96 -4.04 -2.11 -10.72
CA LYS A 96 -4.66 -0.95 -10.06
C LYS A 96 -3.83 -0.57 -8.85
N VAL A 97 -3.59 0.72 -8.63
CA VAL A 97 -2.87 1.21 -7.45
C VAL A 97 -3.78 2.12 -6.67
N ILE A 98 -3.91 1.89 -5.37
CA ILE A 98 -4.56 2.83 -4.46
C ILE A 98 -3.61 3.19 -3.33
N ASP A 99 -3.70 4.43 -2.87
CA ASP A 99 -2.95 4.91 -1.74
C ASP A 99 -3.73 4.69 -0.44
N ARG A 100 -3.16 5.10 0.71
CA ARG A 100 -3.83 4.96 2.01
C ARG A 100 -5.18 5.67 2.05
N THR A 101 -5.27 6.86 1.45
CA THR A 101 -6.54 7.62 1.39
C THR A 101 -7.59 6.85 0.60
N GLY A 102 -7.23 6.33 -0.57
CA GLY A 102 -8.10 5.51 -1.42
C GLY A 102 -8.62 4.28 -0.68
N LEU A 103 -7.75 3.55 0.03
CA LEU A 103 -8.18 2.39 0.83
C LEU A 103 -9.22 2.78 1.89
N ILE A 104 -8.98 3.87 2.61
CA ILE A 104 -9.91 4.35 3.65
C ILE A 104 -11.26 4.73 3.03
N LEU A 105 -11.26 5.39 1.85
CA LEU A 105 -12.48 5.74 1.15
C LEU A 105 -13.26 4.50 0.68
N GLU A 106 -12.58 3.47 0.18
CA GLU A 106 -13.21 2.19 -0.20
C GLU A 106 -13.84 1.50 1.03
N ILE A 107 -13.17 1.53 2.20
CA ILE A 107 -13.71 1.02 3.47
C ILE A 107 -14.99 1.75 3.87
N PHE A 108 -15.00 3.08 3.82
CA PHE A 108 -16.22 3.83 4.12
C PHE A 108 -17.33 3.58 3.09
N GLY A 109 -16.98 3.47 1.81
CA GLY A 109 -17.91 3.14 0.74
C GLY A 109 -18.55 1.76 0.92
N GLU A 110 -17.80 0.77 1.40
CA GLU A 110 -18.34 -0.56 1.72
C GLU A 110 -19.27 -0.49 2.93
N ARG A 111 -18.84 0.18 4.01
CA ARG A 111 -19.67 0.33 5.22
C ARG A 111 -20.97 1.06 4.94
N ALA A 112 -20.93 2.15 4.15
CA ALA A 112 -22.12 2.91 3.78
C ALA A 112 -23.12 2.10 2.93
N ARG A 113 -22.71 0.98 2.32
CA ARG A 113 -23.62 0.08 1.59
C ARG A 113 -24.34 -0.90 2.51
N THR A 114 -23.84 -1.16 3.72
CA THR A 114 -24.50 -2.06 4.67
C THR A 114 -25.61 -1.34 5.45
N ARG A 115 -26.63 -2.09 5.88
CA ARG A 115 -27.80 -1.53 6.61
C ARG A 115 -27.41 -0.90 7.95
N GLU A 116 -26.35 -1.42 8.57
CA GLU A 116 -25.78 -0.92 9.82
C GLU A 116 -24.88 0.30 9.59
N GLY A 117 -24.04 0.29 8.54
CA GLY A 117 -23.12 1.38 8.28
C GLY A 117 -23.79 2.66 7.74
N ARG A 118 -24.95 2.59 7.08
CA ARG A 118 -25.72 3.81 6.72
C ARG A 118 -26.09 4.72 7.89
N LEU A 119 -26.12 4.19 9.12
CA LEU A 119 -26.46 4.96 10.32
C LEU A 119 -25.24 5.57 11.03
N GLN A 120 -24.02 5.15 10.65
CA GLN A 120 -22.79 5.44 11.40
C GLN A 120 -21.75 6.25 10.59
N VAL A 121 -21.99 6.49 9.30
CA VAL A 121 -21.08 7.18 8.39
C VAL A 121 -21.55 8.61 8.15
#